data_AF-A0A9W7SSI8-F1
#
_entry.id   AF-A0A9W7SSI8-F1
#
_cell.length_a   1.000
_cell.length_b   1.000
_cell.length_c   1.000
_cell.angle_alpha   90.00
_cell.angle_beta   90.00
_cell.angle_gamma   90.00
#
_symmetry.space_group_name_H-M   'P 1'
#
loop_
_entity.id
_entity.type
_entity.pdbx_description
1 polymer ?
#
loop_
_entity_poly.entity_id
_entity_poly.type
_entity_poly.pdbx_seq_one_letter_code
_entity_poly.pdbx_strand_id
1 'polypeptide(L)'
;MPSQRNVRLLSALSLLAGCAYAQSFGNYTGISNVSSSACPSPGGAHIIVARASVEPEGYGIIGEVKDRVLSAVPGSNAEFVVYPATLTNYVNSEDAGVTGMKALVDAYLAKDCGAPIVLMGYSQGAQVVTDYLSGQNDANFGYNASLTNAAPNSTRSHIAAVIVMGDPSINVTNNPFHVGNSTQSGIFSRHANSSTVLDSMASKLQSYCDALDPYCASAGNFTHLSVHLGYVQEYGTNATDFVARKVQEYYGNSTASSNPSASSTGSTTGSSSSETATAPAAYTGAASVLSLDSTAALAVALGGAFMCAS
;
A
#
# COMPACT_ATOMS: atom_id res chain seq x y z
N MET A 1 67.89 20.73 20.91
CA MET A 1 67.64 20.98 19.48
C MET A 1 67.04 19.72 18.87
N PRO A 2 66.00 19.75 18.01
CA PRO A 2 64.67 20.40 18.06
C PRO A 2 63.56 19.34 18.40
N SER A 3 62.43 19.64 19.06
CA SER A 3 61.19 20.35 18.65
C SER A 3 60.55 19.87 17.34
N GLN A 4 59.36 19.24 17.42
CA GLN A 4 58.09 19.56 16.70
C GLN A 4 57.01 18.58 17.24
N ARG A 5 56.06 18.95 18.10
CA ARG A 5 54.80 19.69 17.88
C ARG A 5 53.89 19.08 16.79
N ASN A 6 52.68 18.71 17.23
CA ASN A 6 51.43 18.49 16.47
C ASN A 6 51.16 17.08 15.92
N VAL A 7 50.32 16.33 16.64
CA VAL A 7 49.25 15.56 15.98
C VAL A 7 47.93 16.04 16.58
N ARG A 8 47.29 16.95 15.86
CA ARG A 8 45.92 17.42 16.13
C ARG A 8 44.92 16.36 15.67
N LEU A 9 43.82 16.31 16.41
CA LEU A 9 42.48 15.83 16.08
C LEU A 9 42.24 15.42 14.61
N LEU A 10 41.86 14.16 14.43
CA LEU A 10 41.09 13.55 13.33
C LEU A 10 40.48 12.29 13.99
N SER A 11 39.19 11.98 14.03
CA SER A 11 38.06 12.38 13.21
C SER A 11 36.79 12.03 13.99
N ALA A 12 35.97 13.01 14.34
CA ALA A 12 34.58 12.78 14.69
C ALA A 12 33.74 13.12 13.47
N LEU A 13 33.51 12.14 12.57
CA LEU A 13 32.51 12.25 11.52
C LEU A 13 32.24 10.88 10.87
N SER A 14 31.31 10.11 11.45
CA SER A 14 30.75 8.94 10.77
C SER A 14 29.44 8.50 11.43
N LEU A 15 28.38 9.31 11.27
CA LEU A 15 27.03 8.95 11.69
C LEU A 15 25.90 9.49 10.77
N LEU A 16 26.20 9.84 9.52
CA LEU A 16 25.21 10.48 8.61
C LEU A 16 24.98 9.77 7.27
N ALA A 17 25.43 8.54 7.07
CA ALA A 17 25.25 7.81 5.80
C ALA A 17 24.00 6.90 5.74
N GLY A 18 23.15 6.91 6.77
CA GLY A 18 21.97 6.01 6.85
C GLY A 18 20.65 6.56 6.30
N CYS A 19 20.51 7.89 6.16
CA CYS A 19 19.21 8.50 5.81
C CYS A 19 19.04 8.85 4.32
N ALA A 20 20.07 8.70 3.48
CA ALA A 20 20.02 9.20 2.10
C ALA A 20 19.35 8.26 1.09
N TYR A 21 19.08 6.99 1.43
CA TYR A 21 18.54 6.03 0.46
C TYR A 21 17.03 6.14 0.21
N ALA A 22 16.24 6.57 1.20
CA ALA A 22 14.78 6.74 1.06
C ALA A 22 14.38 8.07 0.40
N GLN A 23 15.28 9.04 0.34
CA GLN A 23 14.98 10.41 -0.12
C GLN A 23 14.94 10.54 -1.66
N SER A 24 15.40 9.54 -2.41
CA SER A 24 15.61 9.68 -3.86
C SER A 24 14.43 9.22 -4.73
N PHE A 25 13.43 8.52 -4.18
CA PHE A 25 12.35 7.92 -4.98
C PHE A 25 10.95 8.46 -4.67
N GLY A 26 10.76 9.14 -3.53
CA GLY A 26 9.49 9.75 -3.16
C GLY A 26 9.64 11.22 -2.78
N ASN A 27 8.97 12.12 -3.50
CA ASN A 27 8.85 13.51 -3.06
C ASN A 27 7.75 13.62 -1.98
N TYR A 28 8.09 13.23 -0.75
CA TYR A 28 7.18 13.30 0.39
C TYR A 28 6.72 14.73 0.73
N THR A 29 7.46 15.75 0.30
CA THR A 29 7.16 17.15 0.65
C THR A 29 5.87 17.67 0.02
N GLY A 30 5.38 17.01 -1.03
CA GLY A 30 4.09 17.32 -1.66
C GLY A 30 2.89 16.63 -1.02
N ILE A 31 3.10 15.65 -0.12
CA ILE A 31 2.04 14.84 0.47
C ILE A 31 1.57 15.49 1.77
N SER A 32 0.28 15.81 1.85
CA SER A 32 -0.30 16.39 3.07
C SER A 32 -0.38 15.34 4.17
N ASN A 33 0.28 15.58 5.31
CA ASN A 33 0.20 14.74 6.51
C ASN A 33 -0.91 15.16 7.50
N VAL A 34 -1.90 15.93 7.05
CA VAL A 34 -3.08 16.21 7.87
C VAL A 34 -3.87 14.92 8.05
N SER A 35 -3.98 14.47 9.30
CA SER A 35 -4.73 13.28 9.71
C SER A 35 -6.01 13.69 10.43
N SER A 36 -7.11 13.04 10.11
CA SER A 36 -8.43 13.30 10.68
C SER A 36 -9.21 12.01 10.86
N SER A 37 -9.63 11.78 12.10
CA SER A 37 -10.54 10.70 12.45
C SER A 37 -12.01 11.15 12.50
N ALA A 38 -12.32 12.37 12.06
CA ALA A 38 -13.70 12.87 12.08
C ALA A 38 -14.62 12.04 11.15
N CYS A 39 -15.94 12.16 11.30
CA CYS A 39 -16.83 11.65 10.27
C CYS A 39 -16.63 12.42 8.96
N PRO A 40 -16.51 11.73 7.81
CA PRO A 40 -16.53 12.37 6.49
C PRO A 40 -17.81 13.20 6.30
N SER A 41 -17.72 14.24 5.46
CA SER A 41 -18.92 14.95 5.02
C SER A 41 -19.77 14.05 4.10
N PRO A 42 -21.07 14.32 3.93
CA PRO A 42 -21.94 13.50 3.09
C PRO A 42 -21.37 13.28 1.68
N GLY A 43 -21.35 12.02 1.23
CA GLY A 43 -20.80 11.62 -0.08
C GLY A 43 -19.29 11.35 -0.08
N GLY A 44 -18.59 11.63 1.01
CA GLY A 44 -17.17 11.32 1.19
C GLY A 44 -16.90 9.91 1.70
N ALA A 45 -15.63 9.54 1.78
CA ALA A 45 -15.16 8.30 2.41
C ALA A 45 -14.13 8.60 3.52
N HIS A 46 -13.96 7.63 4.42
CA HIS A 46 -12.88 7.65 5.40
C HIS A 46 -11.73 6.76 4.91
N ILE A 47 -10.58 7.37 4.63
CA ILE A 47 -9.41 6.68 4.07
C ILE A 47 -8.42 6.35 5.18
N ILE A 48 -8.08 5.08 5.37
CA ILE A 48 -7.04 4.65 6.31
C ILE A 48 -5.85 4.12 5.54
N VAL A 49 -4.65 4.66 5.82
CA VAL A 49 -3.44 4.40 5.04
C VAL A 49 -2.33 3.80 5.89
N ALA A 50 -1.69 2.74 5.41
CA ALA A 50 -0.45 2.19 5.97
C ALA A 50 0.73 2.44 5.01
N ARG A 51 1.77 3.11 5.51
CA ARG A 51 2.96 3.48 4.73
C ARG A 51 3.88 2.30 4.42
N ALA A 52 4.91 2.50 3.61
CA ALA A 52 5.96 1.52 3.35
C ALA A 52 7.02 1.52 4.45
N SER A 53 7.87 0.48 4.45
CA SER A 53 9.01 0.44 5.35
C SER A 53 9.95 1.63 5.13
N VAL A 54 10.59 2.08 6.19
CA VAL A 54 11.55 3.21 6.27
C VAL A 54 11.01 4.58 5.88
N GLU A 55 9.71 4.69 5.56
CA GLU A 55 9.07 5.98 5.34
C GLU A 55 8.86 6.72 6.67
N PRO A 56 8.96 8.06 6.67
CA PRO A 56 8.57 8.87 7.83
C PRO A 56 7.13 8.57 8.25
N GLU A 57 6.84 8.69 9.55
CA GLU A 57 5.47 8.56 10.05
C GLU A 57 4.54 9.55 9.32
N GLY A 58 3.38 9.04 8.89
CA GLY A 58 2.46 9.73 8.01
C GLY A 58 1.92 8.79 6.93
N TYR A 59 1.49 9.35 5.81
CA TYR A 59 0.85 8.60 4.73
C TYR A 59 1.82 7.84 3.82
N GLY A 60 3.13 8.13 3.86
CA GLY A 60 4.08 7.52 2.94
C GLY A 60 3.85 7.90 1.48
N ILE A 61 4.50 7.19 0.55
CA ILE A 61 4.44 7.50 -0.89
C ILE A 61 3.03 7.33 -1.47
N ILE A 62 2.28 6.34 -0.98
CA ILE A 62 0.88 6.12 -1.37
C ILE A 62 -0.06 7.24 -0.93
N GLY A 63 0.42 8.14 -0.05
CA GLY A 63 -0.27 9.37 0.31
C GLY A 63 -0.62 10.26 -0.89
N GLU A 64 0.11 10.15 -2.01
CA GLU A 64 -0.25 10.85 -3.25
C GLU A 64 -1.55 10.30 -3.86
N VAL A 65 -1.77 8.97 -3.84
CA VAL A 65 -3.04 8.37 -4.28
C VAL A 65 -4.18 8.83 -3.35
N LYS A 66 -3.93 8.88 -2.05
CA LYS A 66 -4.88 9.44 -1.08
C LYS A 66 -5.23 10.89 -1.40
N ASP A 67 -4.25 11.75 -1.68
CA ASP A 67 -4.50 13.17 -1.99
C ASP A 67 -5.31 13.33 -3.30
N ARG A 68 -5.02 12.50 -4.31
CA ARG A 68 -5.83 12.44 -5.54
C ARG A 68 -7.27 12.00 -5.27
N VAL A 69 -7.49 11.01 -4.41
CA VAL A 69 -8.84 10.58 -3.99
C VAL A 69 -9.56 11.66 -3.21
N LEU A 70 -8.90 12.36 -2.27
CA LEU A 70 -9.51 13.48 -1.55
C LEU A 70 -9.98 14.59 -2.50
N SER A 71 -9.24 14.81 -3.60
CA SER A 71 -9.65 15.74 -4.65
C SER A 71 -10.80 15.22 -5.52
N ALA A 72 -10.81 13.93 -5.85
CA ALA A 72 -11.80 13.32 -6.73
C ALA A 72 -13.14 13.01 -6.02
N VAL A 73 -13.11 12.80 -4.70
CA VAL A 73 -14.26 12.51 -3.85
C VAL A 73 -14.36 13.55 -2.73
N PRO A 74 -14.88 14.76 -3.02
CA PRO A 74 -15.02 15.82 -2.03
C PRO A 74 -15.82 15.37 -0.80
N GLY A 75 -15.41 15.85 0.37
CA GLY A 75 -16.00 15.47 1.65
C GLY A 75 -15.35 14.25 2.32
N SER A 76 -14.48 13.53 1.60
CA SER A 76 -13.63 12.50 2.18
C SER A 76 -12.62 13.08 3.16
N ASN A 77 -12.14 12.24 4.09
CA ASN A 77 -11.01 12.54 4.95
C ASN A 77 -10.09 11.31 5.04
N ALA A 78 -8.94 11.47 5.72
CA ALA A 78 -7.99 10.39 5.85
C ALA A 78 -7.31 10.40 7.22
N GLU A 79 -6.89 9.22 7.65
CA GLU A 79 -5.94 9.02 8.75
C GLU A 79 -4.92 7.94 8.38
N PHE A 80 -3.77 7.94 9.06
CA PHE A 80 -2.70 6.98 8.81
C PHE A 80 -2.44 6.09 10.02
N VAL A 81 -2.01 4.86 9.76
CA VAL A 81 -1.59 3.92 10.78
C VAL A 81 -0.27 4.39 11.38
N VAL A 82 -0.25 4.61 12.70
CA VAL A 82 0.97 4.83 13.47
C VAL A 82 1.56 3.47 13.84
N TYR A 83 2.71 3.15 13.25
CA TYR A 83 3.42 1.90 13.49
C TYR A 83 4.90 2.02 13.06
N PRO A 84 5.79 1.08 13.45
CA PRO A 84 7.24 1.25 13.24
C PRO A 84 7.67 1.39 11.78
N ALA A 85 7.03 0.67 10.86
CA ALA A 85 7.41 0.58 9.45
C ALA A 85 8.90 0.25 9.24
N THR A 86 9.46 -0.73 9.94
CA THR A 86 10.90 -1.07 9.87
C THR A 86 11.15 -2.30 8.98
N LEU A 87 12.28 -2.27 8.25
CA LEU A 87 12.82 -3.45 7.55
C LEU A 87 13.54 -4.39 8.51
N THR A 88 14.24 -3.84 9.50
CA THR A 88 14.77 -4.62 10.62
C THR A 88 13.62 -4.96 11.56
N ASN A 89 13.59 -6.19 12.08
CA ASN A 89 12.48 -6.65 12.92
C ASN A 89 11.10 -6.57 12.22
N TYR A 90 11.07 -6.90 10.92
CA TYR A 90 9.92 -6.74 10.02
C TYR A 90 8.63 -7.31 10.60
N VAL A 91 8.64 -8.56 11.09
CA VAL A 91 7.45 -9.23 11.63
C VAL A 91 6.80 -8.42 12.75
N ASN A 92 7.57 -7.97 13.74
CA ASN A 92 7.01 -7.15 14.83
C ASN A 92 6.53 -5.78 14.35
N SER A 93 7.16 -5.21 13.32
CA SER A 93 6.68 -3.98 12.69
C SER A 93 5.33 -4.20 12.03
N GLU A 94 5.23 -5.25 11.21
CA GLU A 94 4.02 -5.64 10.50
C GLU A 94 2.88 -5.97 11.48
N ASP A 95 3.11 -6.79 12.52
CA ASP A 95 2.15 -7.10 13.59
C ASP A 95 1.56 -5.85 14.26
N ALA A 96 2.43 -4.86 14.54
CA ALA A 96 2.01 -3.58 15.11
C ALA A 96 1.19 -2.76 14.11
N GLY A 97 1.52 -2.84 12.82
CA GLY A 97 0.74 -2.26 11.73
C GLY A 97 -0.66 -2.86 11.62
N VAL A 98 -0.79 -4.19 11.63
CA VAL A 98 -2.11 -4.88 11.59
C VAL A 98 -2.95 -4.49 12.80
N THR A 99 -2.33 -4.46 13.98
CA THR A 99 -3.00 -4.03 15.22
C THR A 99 -3.47 -2.58 15.12
N GLY A 100 -2.64 -1.69 14.59
CA GLY A 100 -2.97 -0.27 14.40
C GLY A 100 -4.09 -0.06 13.37
N MET A 101 -4.02 -0.75 12.22
CA MET A 101 -5.07 -0.74 11.20
C MET A 101 -6.41 -1.16 11.79
N LYS A 102 -6.43 -2.28 12.53
CA LYS A 102 -7.62 -2.76 13.23
C LYS A 102 -8.17 -1.71 14.19
N ALA A 103 -7.31 -1.09 15.00
CA ALA A 103 -7.74 -0.09 15.97
C ALA A 103 -8.40 1.13 15.32
N LEU A 104 -7.86 1.61 14.19
CA LEU A 104 -8.43 2.73 13.44
C LEU A 104 -9.80 2.38 12.83
N VAL A 105 -9.89 1.21 12.18
CA VAL A 105 -11.16 0.76 11.61
C VAL A 105 -12.23 0.57 12.69
N ASP A 106 -11.90 -0.09 13.81
CA ASP A 106 -12.84 -0.30 14.91
C ASP A 106 -13.27 1.06 15.52
N ALA A 107 -12.34 2.00 15.71
CA ALA A 107 -12.63 3.33 16.23
C ALA A 107 -13.50 4.16 15.29
N TYR A 108 -13.31 4.02 13.98
CA TYR A 108 -14.15 4.69 12.98
C TYR A 108 -15.56 4.11 12.97
N LEU A 109 -15.71 2.78 12.93
CA LEU A 109 -17.02 2.12 12.92
C LEU A 109 -17.83 2.43 14.19
N ALA A 110 -17.16 2.58 15.34
CA ALA A 110 -17.81 2.96 16.59
C ALA A 110 -18.44 4.38 16.57
N LYS A 111 -18.06 5.24 15.62
CA LYS A 111 -18.64 6.59 15.47
C LYS A 111 -19.95 6.61 14.69
N ASP A 112 -20.28 5.51 14.00
CA ASP A 112 -21.51 5.37 13.20
C ASP A 112 -21.70 6.50 12.17
N CYS A 113 -20.62 6.86 11.47
CA CYS A 113 -20.61 7.98 10.53
C CYS A 113 -21.39 7.72 9.23
N GLY A 114 -21.79 6.47 8.95
CA GLY A 114 -22.49 6.06 7.72
C GLY A 114 -21.68 6.11 6.41
N ALA A 115 -20.56 6.83 6.36
CA ALA A 115 -19.66 6.88 5.21
C ALA A 115 -18.77 5.62 5.10
N PRO A 116 -18.45 5.15 3.88
CA PRO A 116 -17.63 3.95 3.68
C PRO A 116 -16.17 4.17 4.06
N ILE A 117 -15.48 3.06 4.32
CA ILE A 117 -14.04 2.99 4.52
C ILE A 117 -13.34 2.71 3.18
N VAL A 118 -12.21 3.35 2.97
CA VAL A 118 -11.21 2.99 1.95
C VAL A 118 -9.91 2.63 2.66
N LEU A 119 -9.32 1.49 2.33
CA LEU A 119 -8.02 1.08 2.88
C LEU A 119 -6.94 1.20 1.82
N MET A 120 -5.79 1.76 2.19
CA MET A 120 -4.63 1.89 1.30
C MET A 120 -3.35 1.40 1.97
N GLY A 121 -2.51 0.70 1.23
CA GLY A 121 -1.24 0.20 1.73
C GLY A 121 -0.15 0.13 0.67
N TYR A 122 1.09 0.40 1.05
CA TYR A 122 2.25 0.26 0.16
C TYR A 122 3.33 -0.63 0.78
N SER A 123 3.86 -1.60 0.04
CA SER A 123 4.92 -2.50 0.51
C SER A 123 4.55 -3.19 1.83
N GLN A 124 5.25 -2.93 2.94
CA GLN A 124 4.83 -3.44 4.25
C GLN A 124 3.43 -2.98 4.65
N GLY A 125 3.04 -1.75 4.33
CA GLY A 125 1.68 -1.26 4.57
C GLY A 125 0.63 -1.97 3.71
N ALA A 126 1.02 -2.47 2.53
CA ALA A 126 0.15 -3.31 1.71
C ALA A 126 -0.14 -4.64 2.40
N GLN A 127 0.91 -5.28 2.95
CA GLN A 127 0.74 -6.48 3.78
C GLN A 127 -0.11 -6.20 5.02
N VAL A 128 0.12 -5.09 5.74
CA VAL A 128 -0.70 -4.69 6.90
C VAL A 128 -2.19 -4.63 6.57
N VAL A 129 -2.55 -4.05 5.42
CA VAL A 129 -3.94 -3.98 4.96
C VAL A 129 -4.50 -5.37 4.66
N THR A 130 -3.75 -6.21 3.93
CA THR A 130 -4.23 -7.52 3.51
C THR A 130 -4.28 -8.53 4.67
N ASP A 131 -3.33 -8.48 5.61
CA ASP A 131 -3.30 -9.27 6.85
C ASP A 131 -4.45 -8.88 7.77
N TYR A 132 -4.74 -7.58 7.92
CA TYR A 132 -5.92 -7.12 8.67
C TYR A 132 -7.23 -7.69 8.09
N LEU A 133 -7.40 -7.64 6.77
CA LEU A 133 -8.63 -8.08 6.12
C LEU A 133 -8.81 -9.59 6.14
N SER A 134 -7.72 -10.33 5.90
CA SER A 134 -7.77 -11.77 5.65
C SER A 134 -7.32 -12.63 6.82
N GLY A 135 -6.73 -12.02 7.85
CA GLY A 135 -6.01 -12.70 8.91
C GLY A 135 -4.58 -13.01 8.48
N GLN A 136 -3.62 -12.66 9.33
CA GLN A 136 -2.20 -12.92 9.11
C GLN A 136 -1.95 -14.43 9.11
N ASN A 137 -1.63 -14.96 7.93
CA ASN A 137 -1.29 -16.36 7.72
C ASN A 137 -0.37 -16.47 6.51
N ASP A 138 0.85 -15.99 6.72
CA ASP A 138 1.83 -15.70 5.66
C ASP A 138 3.07 -16.57 5.83
N ALA A 139 3.66 -16.96 4.71
CA ALA A 139 4.91 -17.69 4.74
C ALA A 139 5.98 -16.88 5.48
N ASN A 140 6.77 -17.55 6.32
CA ASN A 140 7.83 -16.97 7.15
C ASN A 140 7.36 -16.07 8.31
N PHE A 141 6.06 -16.01 8.58
CA PHE A 141 5.51 -15.40 9.80
C PHE A 141 5.19 -16.48 10.84
N GLY A 142 5.51 -16.20 12.10
CA GLY A 142 5.14 -17.07 13.22
C GLY A 142 3.64 -17.01 13.48
N TYR A 143 3.06 -18.09 14.00
CA TYR A 143 1.63 -18.09 14.36
C TYR A 143 1.35 -17.03 15.45
N ASN A 144 0.50 -16.07 15.13
CA ASN A 144 -0.01 -15.06 16.05
C ASN A 144 -1.53 -15.19 16.21
N ALA A 145 -1.98 -15.78 17.32
CA ALA A 145 -3.40 -16.03 17.59
C ALA A 145 -4.27 -14.75 17.62
N SER A 146 -3.66 -13.59 17.88
CA SER A 146 -4.38 -12.31 17.91
C SER A 146 -4.59 -11.70 16.52
N LEU A 147 -3.81 -12.13 15.51
CA LEU A 147 -3.83 -11.57 14.15
C LEU A 147 -4.30 -12.56 13.08
N THR A 148 -4.42 -13.86 13.40
CA THR A 148 -4.84 -14.91 12.45
C THR A 148 -6.30 -14.81 12.00
N ASN A 149 -7.14 -14.03 12.69
CA ASN A 149 -8.56 -13.93 12.36
C ASN A 149 -8.80 -12.80 11.34
N ALA A 150 -9.49 -13.12 10.25
CA ALA A 150 -9.96 -12.14 9.28
C ALA A 150 -10.89 -11.10 9.91
N ALA A 151 -10.89 -9.88 9.35
CA ALA A 151 -11.90 -8.89 9.65
C ALA A 151 -13.32 -9.48 9.40
N PRO A 152 -14.25 -9.35 10.36
CA PRO A 152 -15.57 -9.96 10.24
C PRO A 152 -16.33 -9.37 9.06
N ASN A 153 -17.29 -10.13 8.52
CA ASN A 153 -18.06 -9.67 7.36
C ASN A 153 -18.80 -8.34 7.63
N SER A 154 -19.25 -8.11 8.87
CA SER A 154 -19.84 -6.84 9.31
C SER A 154 -18.90 -5.65 9.17
N THR A 155 -17.60 -5.85 9.35
CA THR A 155 -16.59 -4.81 9.11
C THR A 155 -16.31 -4.68 7.61
N ARG A 156 -16.11 -5.81 6.93
CA ARG A 156 -15.80 -5.81 5.48
C ARG A 156 -16.94 -5.22 4.65
N SER A 157 -18.20 -5.28 5.08
CA SER A 157 -19.32 -4.66 4.37
C SER A 157 -19.28 -3.13 4.35
N HIS A 158 -18.57 -2.48 5.28
CA HIS A 158 -18.38 -1.02 5.29
C HIS A 158 -17.24 -0.53 4.39
N ILE A 159 -16.47 -1.45 3.80
CA ILE A 159 -15.34 -1.12 2.94
C ILE A 159 -15.83 -0.97 1.50
N ALA A 160 -15.67 0.24 0.94
CA ALA A 160 -15.96 0.52 -0.46
C ALA A 160 -14.81 0.09 -1.37
N ALA A 161 -13.56 0.38 -0.99
CA ALA A 161 -12.39 0.07 -1.82
C ALA A 161 -11.16 -0.27 -0.98
N VAL A 162 -10.26 -1.06 -1.56
CA VAL A 162 -8.95 -1.38 -1.02
C VAL A 162 -7.92 -1.26 -2.14
N ILE A 163 -6.86 -0.49 -1.91
CA ILE A 163 -5.74 -0.32 -2.82
C ILE A 163 -4.46 -0.75 -2.11
N VAL A 164 -3.79 -1.76 -2.65
CA VAL A 164 -2.47 -2.16 -2.15
C VAL A 164 -1.45 -2.20 -3.28
N MET A 165 -0.26 -1.67 -3.05
CA MET A 165 0.79 -1.56 -4.06
C MET A 165 2.07 -2.22 -3.54
N GLY A 166 2.60 -3.18 -4.31
CA GLY A 166 3.83 -3.90 -3.95
C GLY A 166 3.67 -4.82 -2.73
N ASP A 167 2.51 -5.46 -2.56
CA ASP A 167 2.25 -6.36 -1.42
C ASP A 167 3.21 -7.57 -1.41
N PRO A 168 4.14 -7.69 -0.42
CA PRO A 168 5.05 -8.84 -0.34
C PRO A 168 4.36 -10.15 0.02
N SER A 169 3.10 -10.12 0.46
CA SER A 169 2.30 -11.30 0.78
C SER A 169 1.43 -11.80 -0.38
N ILE A 170 1.40 -11.07 -1.51
CA ILE A 170 0.52 -11.39 -2.63
C ILE A 170 0.77 -12.81 -3.14
N ASN A 171 -0.31 -13.57 -3.31
CA ASN A 171 -0.31 -14.82 -4.06
C ASN A 171 -0.91 -14.53 -5.44
N VAL A 172 -0.18 -14.77 -6.53
CA VAL A 172 -0.62 -14.42 -7.90
C VAL A 172 -1.30 -15.58 -8.66
N THR A 173 -1.27 -16.81 -8.12
CA THR A 173 -1.74 -18.00 -8.86
C THR A 173 -3.26 -18.04 -9.07
N ASN A 174 -4.05 -17.35 -8.24
CA ASN A 174 -5.50 -17.25 -8.37
C ASN A 174 -6.00 -15.92 -7.79
N ASN A 175 -5.53 -14.80 -8.34
CA ASN A 175 -5.76 -13.49 -7.76
C ASN A 175 -6.61 -12.60 -8.68
N PRO A 176 -7.96 -12.61 -8.53
CA PRO A 176 -8.85 -11.82 -9.39
C PRO A 176 -8.72 -10.30 -9.17
N PHE A 177 -8.02 -9.87 -8.12
CA PHE A 177 -7.77 -8.46 -7.80
C PHE A 177 -6.32 -8.03 -8.11
N HIS A 178 -5.48 -8.91 -8.65
CA HIS A 178 -4.13 -8.57 -9.08
C HIS A 178 -4.18 -7.69 -10.32
N VAL A 179 -3.40 -6.60 -10.28
CA VAL A 179 -3.18 -5.70 -11.40
C VAL A 179 -1.68 -5.61 -11.63
N GLY A 180 -1.25 -5.76 -12.87
CA GLY A 180 0.15 -5.76 -13.26
C GLY A 180 0.53 -7.03 -14.03
N ASN A 181 1.82 -7.22 -14.27
CA ASN A 181 2.34 -8.32 -15.09
C ASN A 181 3.16 -9.36 -14.31
N SER A 182 3.19 -9.30 -12.98
CA SER A 182 3.87 -10.34 -12.18
C SER A 182 3.26 -11.72 -12.43
N THR A 183 4.13 -12.72 -12.60
CA THR A 183 3.76 -14.15 -12.68
C THR A 183 4.23 -14.94 -11.46
N GLN A 184 4.84 -14.26 -10.48
CA GLN A 184 5.40 -14.85 -9.28
C GLN A 184 4.77 -14.24 -8.03
N SER A 185 4.57 -15.07 -6.99
CA SER A 185 4.07 -14.59 -5.70
C SER A 185 5.12 -13.80 -4.94
N GLY A 186 4.69 -13.07 -3.92
CA GLY A 186 5.58 -12.30 -3.06
C GLY A 186 6.37 -13.16 -2.08
N ILE A 187 7.40 -12.55 -1.48
CA ILE A 187 8.36 -13.21 -0.57
C ILE A 187 7.73 -13.75 0.72
N PHE A 188 6.55 -13.26 1.08
CA PHE A 188 5.73 -13.69 2.21
C PHE A 188 4.39 -14.25 1.75
N SER A 189 4.37 -14.95 0.61
CA SER A 189 3.15 -15.47 -0.02
C SER A 189 2.17 -16.05 0.99
N ARG A 190 0.96 -15.51 0.96
CA ARG A 190 -0.16 -15.89 1.83
C ARG A 190 -0.65 -17.32 1.61
N HIS A 191 -1.06 -17.97 2.69
CA HIS A 191 -1.71 -19.28 2.66
C HIS A 191 -3.17 -19.21 2.17
N ALA A 192 -3.68 -20.32 1.62
CA ALA A 192 -4.93 -20.35 0.84
C ALA A 192 -6.20 -19.88 1.58
N ASN A 193 -6.29 -20.12 2.89
CA ASN A 193 -7.43 -19.69 3.70
C ASN A 193 -7.56 -18.16 3.75
N SER A 194 -6.45 -17.45 3.94
CA SER A 194 -6.45 -15.99 3.96
C SER A 194 -6.64 -15.43 2.54
N SER A 195 -6.07 -16.06 1.51
CA SER A 195 -6.33 -15.69 0.10
C SER A 195 -7.83 -15.75 -0.26
N THR A 196 -8.54 -16.79 0.20
CA THR A 196 -9.99 -16.96 -0.06
C THR A 196 -10.83 -15.79 0.50
N VAL A 197 -10.39 -15.17 1.60
CA VAL A 197 -11.08 -13.99 2.16
C VAL A 197 -10.94 -12.80 1.21
N LEU A 198 -9.75 -12.58 0.66
CA LEU A 198 -9.50 -11.48 -0.28
C LEU A 198 -10.21 -11.73 -1.63
N ASP A 199 -10.31 -12.97 -2.08
CA ASP A 199 -11.09 -13.34 -3.28
C ASP A 199 -12.56 -12.92 -3.15
N SER A 200 -13.15 -13.07 -1.95
CA SER A 200 -14.51 -12.59 -1.67
C SER A 200 -14.65 -11.07 -1.73
N MET A 201 -13.54 -10.33 -1.73
CA MET A 201 -13.47 -8.88 -1.85
C MET A 201 -12.94 -8.41 -3.21
N ALA A 202 -12.73 -9.31 -4.16
CA ALA A 202 -12.09 -9.00 -5.44
C ALA A 202 -12.74 -7.85 -6.21
N SER A 203 -14.06 -7.68 -6.09
CA SER A 203 -14.80 -6.60 -6.75
C SER A 203 -14.48 -5.19 -6.20
N LYS A 204 -13.77 -5.09 -5.07
CA LYS A 204 -13.42 -3.84 -4.39
C LYS A 204 -11.97 -3.74 -3.95
N LEU A 205 -11.14 -4.71 -4.32
CA LEU A 205 -9.71 -4.76 -4.01
C LEU A 205 -8.93 -4.64 -5.32
N GLN A 206 -7.85 -3.87 -5.32
CA GLN A 206 -6.82 -3.92 -6.35
C GLN A 206 -5.45 -4.03 -5.69
N SER A 207 -4.68 -5.05 -6.09
CA SER A 207 -3.33 -5.31 -5.62
C SER A 207 -2.35 -5.19 -6.77
N TYR A 208 -1.58 -4.10 -6.80
CA TYR A 208 -0.63 -3.81 -7.88
C TYR A 208 0.70 -4.50 -7.64
N CYS A 209 1.15 -5.31 -8.60
CA CYS A 209 2.44 -5.97 -8.56
C CYS A 209 2.94 -6.32 -9.97
N ASP A 210 4.15 -5.88 -10.29
CA ASP A 210 4.79 -6.15 -11.58
C ASP A 210 5.97 -7.11 -11.46
N ALA A 211 6.25 -7.78 -12.57
CA ALA A 211 7.42 -8.60 -12.75
C ALA A 211 8.70 -7.81 -12.46
N LEU A 212 9.72 -8.50 -11.96
CA LEU A 212 10.99 -7.93 -11.50
C LEU A 212 10.93 -7.18 -10.16
N ASP A 213 9.75 -6.96 -9.57
CA ASP A 213 9.67 -6.48 -8.19
C ASP A 213 10.35 -7.50 -7.24
N PRO A 214 11.39 -7.09 -6.48
CA PRO A 214 12.12 -8.02 -5.62
C PRO A 214 11.30 -8.53 -4.42
N TYR A 215 10.18 -7.89 -4.08
CA TYR A 215 9.35 -8.21 -2.93
C TYR A 215 8.02 -8.87 -3.33
N CYS A 216 7.18 -8.21 -4.12
CA CYS A 216 5.85 -8.74 -4.45
C CYS A 216 5.88 -9.78 -5.58
N ALA A 217 6.96 -9.82 -6.37
CA ALA A 217 7.16 -10.81 -7.43
C ALA A 217 8.35 -11.75 -7.15
N SER A 218 8.91 -11.72 -5.93
CA SER A 218 10.05 -12.54 -5.51
C SER A 218 11.20 -12.60 -6.53
N ALA A 219 11.45 -11.51 -7.25
CA ALA A 219 12.41 -11.52 -8.36
C ALA A 219 13.86 -11.78 -7.91
N GLY A 220 14.14 -11.69 -6.60
CA GLY A 220 15.44 -12.00 -5.98
C GLY A 220 16.57 -11.03 -6.34
N ASN A 221 16.34 -10.13 -7.30
CA ASN A 221 17.30 -9.17 -7.80
C ASN A 221 16.90 -7.73 -7.45
N PHE A 222 17.63 -7.13 -6.52
CA PHE A 222 17.40 -5.76 -6.06
C PHE A 222 17.87 -4.67 -7.05
N THR A 223 18.48 -5.02 -8.19
CA THR A 223 18.77 -4.01 -9.24
C THR A 223 17.50 -3.42 -9.84
N HIS A 224 16.35 -4.09 -9.68
CA HIS A 224 15.03 -3.64 -10.14
C HIS A 224 14.18 -3.03 -9.02
N LEU A 225 14.80 -2.58 -7.92
CA LEU A 225 14.09 -1.92 -6.82
C LEU A 225 13.22 -0.74 -7.29
N SER A 226 13.58 -0.07 -8.39
CA SER A 226 12.77 1.00 -8.98
C SER A 226 11.38 0.57 -9.42
N VAL A 227 11.18 -0.71 -9.78
CA VAL A 227 9.82 -1.25 -10.08
C VAL A 227 8.96 -1.19 -8.82
N HIS A 228 9.50 -1.68 -7.70
CA HIS A 228 8.79 -1.66 -6.42
C HIS A 228 8.43 -0.26 -5.95
N LEU A 229 9.28 0.73 -6.25
CA LEU A 229 9.10 2.13 -5.85
C LEU A 229 8.22 2.93 -6.84
N GLY A 230 7.91 2.37 -8.02
CA GLY A 230 7.27 3.06 -9.13
C GLY A 230 5.73 3.03 -9.14
N TYR A 231 5.09 2.19 -8.31
CA TYR A 231 3.66 1.92 -8.46
C TYR A 231 2.72 3.13 -8.35
N VAL A 232 3.06 4.14 -7.54
CA VAL A 232 2.25 5.38 -7.46
C VAL A 232 2.31 6.15 -8.77
N GLN A 233 3.49 6.22 -9.39
CA GLN A 233 3.66 6.88 -10.67
C GLN A 233 2.92 6.13 -11.79
N GLU A 234 3.03 4.80 -11.79
CA GLU A 234 2.47 3.94 -12.83
C GLU A 234 0.95 3.79 -12.72
N TYR A 235 0.44 3.48 -11.52
CA TYR A 235 -0.95 3.09 -11.31
C TYR A 235 -1.75 4.08 -10.47
N GLY A 236 -1.16 5.17 -9.97
CA GLY A 236 -1.84 6.08 -9.04
C GLY A 236 -3.12 6.68 -9.60
N THR A 237 -3.20 6.95 -10.90
CA THR A 237 -4.43 7.42 -11.56
C THR A 237 -5.48 6.31 -11.61
N ASN A 238 -5.11 5.11 -12.05
CA ASN A 238 -6.03 3.96 -12.10
C ASN A 238 -6.59 3.62 -10.71
N ALA A 239 -5.75 3.65 -9.68
CA ALA A 239 -6.15 3.43 -8.29
C ALA A 239 -7.12 4.51 -7.80
N THR A 240 -6.86 5.78 -8.14
CA THR A 240 -7.74 6.91 -7.80
C THR A 240 -9.12 6.73 -8.43
N ASP A 241 -9.16 6.44 -9.73
CA ASP A 241 -10.41 6.26 -10.48
C ASP A 241 -11.21 5.06 -9.98
N PHE A 242 -10.52 3.96 -9.65
CA PHE A 242 -11.14 2.80 -9.03
C PHE A 242 -11.80 3.14 -7.70
N VAL A 243 -11.09 3.83 -6.81
CA VAL A 243 -11.62 4.23 -5.49
C VAL A 243 -12.82 5.16 -5.65
N ALA A 244 -12.72 6.20 -6.49
CA ALA A 244 -13.80 7.15 -6.70
C ALA A 244 -15.09 6.43 -7.19
N ARG A 245 -14.96 5.54 -8.17
CA ARG A 245 -16.08 4.71 -8.66
C ARG A 245 -16.65 3.83 -7.54
N LYS A 246 -15.82 3.17 -6.74
CA LYS A 246 -16.28 2.27 -5.67
C LYS A 246 -17.00 3.01 -4.54
N VAL A 247 -16.57 4.21 -4.19
CA VAL A 247 -17.28 5.06 -3.23
C VAL A 247 -18.65 5.46 -3.78
N GLN A 248 -18.73 5.82 -5.06
CA GLN A 248 -20.01 6.13 -5.72
C GLN A 248 -20.96 4.91 -5.74
N GLU A 249 -20.45 3.73 -6.11
CA GLU A 249 -21.21 2.47 -6.10
C GLU A 249 -21.74 2.12 -4.70
N TYR A 250 -20.94 2.36 -3.64
CA TYR A 250 -21.35 2.13 -2.25
C TYR A 250 -22.61 2.92 -1.88
N TYR A 251 -22.66 4.20 -2.24
CA TYR A 251 -23.83 5.05 -2.00
C TYR A 251 -25.03 4.70 -2.90
N GLY A 252 -24.79 4.25 -4.13
CA GLY A 252 -25.84 3.77 -5.04
C GLY A 252 -26.52 2.49 -4.55
N ASN A 253 -25.77 1.55 -3.98
CA ASN A 253 -26.32 0.33 -3.39
C ASN A 253 -27.06 0.59 -2.08
N SER A 254 -26.60 1.58 -1.30
CA SER A 254 -27.24 1.96 -0.02
C SER A 254 -28.65 2.54 -0.23
N THR A 255 -28.86 3.30 -1.30
CA THR A 255 -30.18 3.86 -1.65
C THR A 255 -31.15 2.82 -2.25
N ALA A 256 -30.64 1.77 -2.90
CA ALA A 256 -31.47 0.66 -3.39
C ALA A 256 -32.01 -0.24 -2.26
N SER A 257 -31.35 -0.30 -1.11
CA SER A 257 -31.75 -1.13 0.04
C SER A 257 -32.86 -0.50 0.91
N SER A 258 -33.15 0.79 0.74
CA SER A 258 -34.16 1.53 1.53
C SER A 258 -35.58 1.56 0.95
N ASN A 259 -35.92 0.76 -0.06
CA ASN A 259 -37.25 0.79 -0.68
C ASN A 259 -37.89 -0.62 -0.81
N PRO A 260 -38.83 -1.03 0.06
CA PRO A 260 -39.67 -2.18 -0.21
C PRO A 260 -40.88 -1.74 -1.04
N SER A 261 -41.08 -2.42 -2.17
CA SER A 261 -42.30 -2.43 -3.00
C SER A 261 -42.33 -1.47 -4.20
N ALA A 262 -42.01 -2.01 -5.38
CA ALA A 262 -42.90 -1.97 -6.53
C ALA A 262 -42.45 -3.01 -7.58
N SER A 263 -43.28 -4.04 -7.75
CA SER A 263 -43.23 -4.97 -8.87
C SER A 263 -43.62 -4.23 -10.15
N SER A 264 -42.75 -4.26 -11.17
CA SER A 264 -43.19 -4.16 -12.56
C SER A 264 -42.22 -4.85 -13.51
N THR A 265 -42.71 -5.92 -14.12
CA THR A 265 -42.19 -6.61 -15.28
C THR A 265 -41.96 -5.63 -16.44
N GLY A 266 -40.74 -5.58 -16.95
CA GLY A 266 -40.38 -4.80 -18.13
C GLY A 266 -39.13 -5.37 -18.79
N SER A 267 -39.34 -6.27 -19.76
CA SER A 267 -38.27 -6.78 -20.63
C SER A 267 -37.78 -5.67 -21.55
N THR A 268 -36.51 -5.27 -21.39
CA THR A 268 -35.77 -4.51 -22.41
C THR A 268 -34.40 -5.15 -22.61
N THR A 269 -34.24 -5.75 -23.78
CA THR A 269 -33.00 -6.21 -24.37
C THR A 269 -32.14 -4.98 -24.69
N GLY A 270 -31.13 -4.71 -23.86
CA GLY A 270 -30.09 -3.73 -24.12
C GLY A 270 -28.73 -4.42 -24.14
N SER A 271 -28.14 -4.55 -25.33
CA SER A 271 -26.78 -5.06 -25.51
C SER A 271 -25.78 -4.14 -24.82
N SER A 272 -25.21 -4.62 -23.71
CA SER A 272 -24.04 -4.01 -23.09
C SER A 272 -22.81 -4.42 -23.89
N SER A 273 -22.23 -3.47 -24.63
CA SER A 273 -20.87 -3.60 -25.15
C SER A 273 -19.91 -3.64 -23.96
N SER A 274 -19.39 -4.83 -23.70
CA SER A 274 -18.24 -5.07 -22.84
C SER A 274 -17.03 -4.36 -23.43
N GLU A 275 -16.75 -3.15 -22.95
CA GLU A 275 -15.45 -2.53 -23.13
C GLU A 275 -14.46 -3.30 -22.24
N THR A 276 -13.75 -4.24 -22.87
CA THR A 276 -12.55 -4.84 -22.31
C THR A 276 -11.54 -3.70 -22.11
N ALA A 277 -11.34 -3.28 -20.86
CA ALA A 277 -10.25 -2.40 -20.50
C ALA A 277 -8.94 -3.13 -20.85
N THR A 278 -8.30 -2.70 -21.93
CA THR A 278 -6.95 -3.15 -22.30
C THR A 278 -6.01 -2.81 -21.15
N ALA A 279 -5.38 -3.84 -20.57
CA ALA A 279 -4.33 -3.65 -19.57
C ALA A 279 -3.25 -2.70 -20.15
N PRO A 280 -2.81 -1.67 -19.39
CA PRO A 280 -1.73 -0.80 -19.84
C PRO A 280 -0.46 -1.61 -20.11
N ALA A 281 0.35 -1.15 -21.05
CA ALA A 281 1.65 -1.75 -21.32
C ALA A 281 2.52 -1.65 -20.06
N ALA A 282 3.03 -2.79 -19.61
CA ALA A 282 3.87 -2.87 -18.41
C ALA A 282 5.06 -1.91 -18.48
N TYR A 283 5.31 -1.17 -17.40
CA TYR A 283 6.54 -0.42 -17.25
C TYR A 283 7.75 -1.38 -17.24
N THR A 284 8.56 -1.35 -18.29
CA THR A 284 9.73 -2.23 -18.46
C THR A 284 10.95 -1.79 -17.66
N GLY A 285 10.80 -0.91 -16.66
CA GLY A 285 11.91 -0.42 -15.86
C GLY A 285 12.92 0.43 -16.64
N ALA A 286 12.52 0.99 -17.81
CA ALA A 286 13.34 1.98 -18.48
C ALA A 286 13.33 3.26 -17.64
N ALA A 287 14.37 3.41 -16.83
CA ALA A 287 14.66 4.61 -16.07
C ALA A 287 14.54 5.81 -17.01
N SER A 288 13.64 6.74 -16.67
CA SER A 288 13.92 8.13 -17.01
C SER A 288 15.19 8.46 -16.24
N VAL A 289 16.33 8.42 -16.94
CA VAL A 289 17.57 9.01 -16.47
C VAL A 289 17.27 10.47 -16.14
N LEU A 290 16.98 10.74 -14.87
CA LEU A 290 17.17 12.08 -14.34
C LEU A 290 18.65 12.40 -14.57
N SER A 291 18.90 13.40 -15.42
CA SER A 291 20.23 13.96 -15.62
C SER A 291 20.70 14.50 -14.26
N LEU A 292 21.46 13.70 -13.51
CA LEU A 292 22.23 14.22 -12.39
C LEU A 292 23.33 15.11 -12.99
N ASP A 293 23.21 16.42 -12.76
CA ASP A 293 24.32 17.34 -12.93
C ASP A 293 25.56 16.79 -12.21
N SER A 294 26.68 16.77 -12.92
CA SER A 294 27.83 15.87 -12.72
C SER A 294 28.73 16.19 -11.51
N THR A 295 28.18 16.51 -10.35
CA THR A 295 28.98 16.71 -9.12
C THR A 295 28.63 15.77 -7.97
N ALA A 296 27.53 15.01 -8.05
CA ALA A 296 27.13 14.05 -7.01
C ALA A 296 27.46 12.57 -7.32
N ALA A 297 27.96 12.26 -8.52
CA ALA A 297 28.14 10.89 -9.01
C ALA A 297 29.50 10.22 -8.67
N LEU A 298 30.25 10.74 -7.69
CA LEU A 298 31.57 10.20 -7.34
C LEU A 298 31.67 9.79 -5.86
N ALA A 299 30.77 8.92 -5.39
CA ALA A 299 30.93 8.24 -4.10
C ALA A 299 30.13 6.92 -3.95
N VAL A 300 29.67 6.29 -5.03
CA VAL A 300 28.91 5.02 -4.95
C VAL A 300 29.46 4.02 -5.95
N ALA A 301 30.69 3.58 -5.70
CA ALA A 301 31.23 2.35 -6.28
C ALA A 301 32.38 1.90 -5.36
N LEU A 302 32.08 1.02 -4.40
CA LEU A 302 32.93 -0.06 -3.86
C LEU A 302 32.54 -0.39 -2.39
N GLY A 303 32.17 -1.65 -2.18
CA GLY A 303 32.16 -2.33 -0.87
C GLY A 303 30.75 -2.54 -0.30
N GLY A 304 30.25 -3.75 -0.11
CA GLY A 304 30.82 -5.08 -0.27
C GLY A 304 29.83 -6.09 0.32
N ALA A 305 29.63 -7.19 -0.37
CA ALA A 305 29.04 -8.40 0.20
C ALA A 305 29.89 -8.84 1.41
N PHE A 306 29.29 -9.21 2.53
CA PHE A 306 29.79 -10.31 3.38
C PHE A 306 28.71 -10.80 4.35
N MET A 307 28.55 -12.11 4.34
CA MET A 307 27.86 -12.93 5.33
C MET A 307 28.50 -12.75 6.71
N CYS A 308 27.73 -13.00 7.77
CA CYS A 308 28.23 -13.81 8.88
C CYS A 308 27.07 -14.42 9.68
N ALA A 309 26.96 -15.74 9.57
CA ALA A 309 26.43 -16.60 10.61
C ALA A 309 27.55 -16.91 11.61
N SER A 310 27.15 -17.11 12.86
CA SER A 310 27.92 -17.39 14.10
C SER A 310 28.39 -16.16 14.87
#